data_AF-A0A511AUU5-F1
#
_entry.id   AF-A0A511AUU5-F1
#
_cell.length_a   1.000
_cell.length_b   1.000
_cell.length_c   1.000
_cell.angle_alpha   90.00
_cell.angle_beta   90.00
_cell.angle_gamma   90.00
#
_symmetry.space_group_name_H-M   'P 1'
#
loop_
_entity.id
_entity.type
_entity.pdbx_description
1 polymer ?
#
loop_
_entity_poly.entity_id
_entity_poly.type
_entity_poly.pdbx_seq_one_letter_code
_entity_poly.pdbx_strand_id
1 'polypeptide(L)'
;MDDVMIEFYKSKDEQAFLERWESAHGTLTEEQTDELYADIADAIDEAIKSEKHELGETFMYEGVKVGRSDFNVFHSLYLFEAPKD
;
A
#
# COMPACT_ATOMS: atom_id res chain seq x y z
N MET A 1 1.70 -10.19 17.71
CA MET A 1 1.32 -9.00 16.93
C MET A 1 0.63 -9.55 15.72
N ASP A 2 -0.59 -9.13 15.44
CA ASP A 2 -1.23 -9.44 14.17
C ASP A 2 -0.48 -8.61 13.13
N ASP A 3 0.46 -9.24 12.41
CA ASP A 3 1.15 -8.62 11.29
C ASP A 3 0.10 -8.27 10.23
N VAL A 4 -0.20 -6.99 10.12
CA VAL A 4 -1.03 -6.46 9.04
C VAL A 4 -0.23 -6.54 7.76
N MET A 5 -0.87 -6.99 6.68
CA MET A 5 -0.24 -7.09 5.36
C MET A 5 -0.95 -6.17 4.38
N ILE A 6 -0.32 -5.92 3.24
CA ILE A 6 -0.96 -5.27 2.10
C ILE A 6 -1.17 -6.25 0.95
N GLU A 7 -2.21 -6.03 0.17
CA GLU A 7 -2.44 -6.70 -1.10
C GLU A 7 -3.13 -5.75 -2.08
N PHE A 8 -2.94 -5.97 -3.38
CA PHE A 8 -3.63 -5.21 -4.41
C PHE A 8 -4.81 -6.00 -4.97
N TYR A 9 -5.95 -5.32 -5.19
CA TYR A 9 -7.16 -5.96 -5.74
C TYR A 9 -6.94 -6.65 -7.08
N LYS A 10 -6.00 -6.15 -7.89
CA LYS A 10 -5.64 -6.70 -9.19
C LYS A 10 -4.14 -6.58 -9.38
N SER A 11 -3.54 -7.59 -10.01
CA SER A 11 -2.11 -7.56 -10.38
C SER A 11 -1.73 -6.37 -11.26
N LYS A 12 -2.67 -5.80 -12.03
CA LYS A 12 -2.43 -4.58 -12.80
C LYS A 12 -2.28 -3.32 -11.93
N ASP A 13 -2.91 -3.30 -10.76
CA ASP A 13 -2.88 -2.17 -9.84
C ASP A 13 -1.56 -2.19 -9.06
N GLU A 14 -1.11 -3.39 -8.68
CA GLU A 14 0.24 -3.65 -8.15
C GLU A 14 1.33 -3.21 -9.15
N GLN A 15 1.26 -3.68 -10.41
CA GLN A 15 2.22 -3.28 -11.43
C GLN A 15 2.26 -1.76 -11.62
N ALA A 16 1.09 -1.11 -11.68
CA ALA A 16 1.03 0.34 -11.81
C ALA A 16 1.59 1.07 -10.59
N PHE A 17 1.49 0.50 -9.39
CA PHE A 17 2.14 1.03 -8.19
C PHE A 17 3.67 0.88 -8.29
N LEU A 18 4.16 -0.33 -8.58
CA LEU A 18 5.58 -0.61 -8.73
C LEU A 18 6.22 0.27 -9.80
N GLU A 19 5.60 0.43 -10.97
CA GLU A 19 6.10 1.32 -12.03
C GLU A 19 6.24 2.78 -11.55
N ARG A 20 5.29 3.28 -10.75
CA ARG A 20 5.36 4.64 -10.17
C ARG A 20 6.45 4.73 -9.11
N TRP A 21 6.57 3.70 -8.28
CA TRP A 21 7.59 3.62 -7.24
C TRP A 21 8.98 3.60 -7.86
N GLU A 22 9.20 2.71 -8.83
CA GLU A 22 10.47 2.59 -9.52
C GLU A 22 10.84 3.85 -10.30
N SER A 23 9.84 4.55 -10.85
CA SER A 23 10.07 5.85 -11.50
C SER A 23 10.46 6.95 -10.51
N ALA A 24 10.08 6.86 -9.24
CA ALA A 24 10.35 7.87 -8.21
C ALA A 24 11.63 7.58 -7.41
N HIS A 25 11.85 6.32 -7.06
CA HIS A 25 12.89 5.85 -6.12
C HIS A 25 13.91 4.90 -6.75
N GLY A 26 13.64 4.38 -7.95
CA GLY A 26 14.47 3.40 -8.64
C GLY A 26 13.98 1.96 -8.50
N THR A 27 14.56 1.06 -9.29
CA THR A 27 14.16 -0.36 -9.34
C THR A 27 14.38 -1.07 -8.01
N LEU A 28 13.40 -1.87 -7.62
CA LEU A 28 13.42 -2.72 -6.43
C LEU A 28 13.84 -4.14 -6.79
N THR A 29 14.58 -4.79 -5.91
CA THR A 29 14.71 -6.25 -5.92
C THR A 29 13.47 -6.91 -5.29
N GLU A 30 13.32 -8.23 -5.45
CA GLU A 30 12.26 -8.99 -4.79
C GLU A 30 12.28 -8.78 -3.27
N GLU A 31 13.46 -8.88 -2.64
CA GLU A 31 13.64 -8.63 -1.19
C GLU A 31 13.18 -7.22 -0.78
N GLN A 32 13.55 -6.19 -1.57
CA GLN A 32 13.14 -4.82 -1.29
C GLN A 32 11.64 -4.59 -1.51
N THR A 33 11.01 -5.37 -2.39
CA THR A 33 9.58 -5.29 -2.66
C THR A 33 8.78 -5.85 -1.48
N ASP A 34 9.21 -6.99 -0.93
CA ASP A 34 8.63 -7.54 0.30
C ASP A 34 8.79 -6.57 1.49
N GLU A 35 9.97 -5.97 1.65
CA GLU A 35 10.22 -4.94 2.68
C GLU A 35 9.30 -3.73 2.48
N LEU A 36 9.19 -3.21 1.25
CA LEU A 36 8.31 -2.10 0.93
C LEU A 36 6.85 -2.39 1.29
N TYR A 37 6.38 -3.60 1.01
CA TYR A 37 5.01 -3.98 1.32
C TYR A 37 4.75 -4.05 2.82
N ALA A 38 5.71 -4.57 3.60
CA ALA A 38 5.65 -4.55 5.06
C ALA A 38 5.64 -3.11 5.60
N ASP A 39 6.55 -2.26 5.12
CA ASP A 39 6.63 -0.86 5.53
C ASP A 39 5.34 -0.08 5.22
N ILE A 40 4.74 -0.31 4.05
CA ILE A 40 3.45 0.30 3.70
C ILE A 40 2.35 -0.19 4.63
N ALA A 41 2.34 -1.48 5.01
CA ALA A 41 1.35 -2.05 5.92
C ALA A 41 1.42 -1.37 7.30
N ASP A 42 2.62 -1.25 7.86
CA ASP A 42 2.84 -0.54 9.12
C ASP A 42 2.48 0.94 9.01
N ALA A 43 2.87 1.60 7.91
CA ALA A 43 2.62 3.03 7.71
C ALA A 43 1.13 3.35 7.58
N ILE A 44 0.35 2.57 6.82
CA ILE A 44 -1.09 2.79 6.71
C ILE A 44 -1.80 2.46 8.02
N ASP A 45 -1.39 1.40 8.71
CA ASP A 45 -1.98 1.02 9.98
C ASP A 45 -1.76 2.08 11.07
N GLU A 46 -0.54 2.64 11.15
CA GLU A 46 -0.25 3.77 12.01
C GLU A 46 -1.07 5.01 11.61
N ALA A 47 -1.18 5.30 10.30
CA ALA A 47 -1.92 6.45 9.80
C ALA A 47 -3.42 6.36 10.12
N ILE A 48 -4.02 5.18 9.98
CA ILE A 48 -5.41 4.89 10.35
C ILE A 48 -5.60 5.04 11.87
N LYS A 49 -4.72 4.42 12.67
CA LYS A 49 -4.76 4.49 14.15
C LYS A 49 -4.56 5.91 14.68
N SER A 50 -3.80 6.73 13.95
CA SER A 50 -3.54 8.13 14.27
C SER A 50 -4.54 9.11 13.66
N GLU A 51 -5.60 8.62 13.01
CA GLU A 51 -6.62 9.44 12.32
C GLU A 51 -6.02 10.40 11.26
N LYS A 52 -4.85 10.05 10.70
CA LYS A 52 -4.17 10.79 9.62
C LYS A 52 -4.60 10.33 8.23
N HIS A 53 -5.21 9.15 8.14
CA HIS A 53 -5.71 8.54 6.92
C HIS A 53 -7.06 7.89 7.19
N GLU A 54 -7.96 7.88 6.21
CA GLU A 54 -9.27 7.24 6.29
C GLU A 54 -9.39 6.13 5.23
N LEU A 55 -10.02 5.00 5.60
CA LEU A 55 -10.31 3.93 4.64
C LEU A 55 -11.23 4.46 3.53
N GLY A 56 -10.95 4.05 2.30
CA GLY A 56 -11.61 4.54 1.10
C GLY A 56 -10.92 5.75 0.45
N GLU A 57 -9.90 6.32 1.07
CA GLU A 57 -9.08 7.39 0.48
C GLU A 57 -7.80 6.86 -0.18
N THR A 58 -7.19 7.69 -1.03
CA THR A 58 -5.90 7.35 -1.67
C THR A 58 -4.77 7.52 -0.66
N PHE A 59 -4.10 6.42 -0.33
CA PHE A 59 -2.92 6.43 0.52
C PHE A 59 -1.68 6.84 -0.29
N MET A 60 -0.86 7.71 0.31
CA MET A 60 0.42 8.12 -0.24
C MET A 60 1.53 7.67 0.70
N TYR A 61 2.49 6.92 0.15
CA TYR A 61 3.67 6.46 0.86
C TYR A 61 4.91 7.05 0.21
N GLU A 62 5.73 7.77 0.97
CA GLU A 62 6.94 8.45 0.49
C GLU A 62 6.75 9.29 -0.79
N GLY A 63 5.59 9.95 -0.91
CA GLY A 63 5.25 10.77 -2.08
C GLY A 63 4.74 10.00 -3.30
N VAL A 64 4.66 8.67 -3.23
CA VAL A 64 4.09 7.80 -4.26
C VAL A 64 2.65 7.41 -3.88
N LYS A 65 1.72 7.52 -4.83
CA LYS A 65 0.34 7.05 -4.62
C LYS A 65 0.31 5.52 -4.66
N VAL A 66 0.04 4.90 -3.51
CA VAL A 66 -0.11 3.45 -3.41
C VAL A 66 -1.43 3.02 -4.04
N GLY A 67 -2.53 3.65 -3.63
CA GLY A 67 -3.86 3.36 -4.14
C GLY A 67 -4.94 3.77 -3.17
N ARG A 68 -6.19 3.58 -3.57
CA ARG A 68 -7.31 3.69 -2.63
C ARG A 68 -7.26 2.50 -1.68
N SER A 69 -7.18 2.78 -0.38
CA SER A 69 -7.04 1.75 0.64
C SER A 69 -8.40 1.25 1.13
N ASP A 70 -8.55 -0.05 1.29
CA ASP A 70 -9.64 -0.73 1.95
C ASP A 70 -9.05 -1.66 3.03
N PHE A 71 -9.85 -2.18 3.96
CA PHE A 71 -9.35 -3.05 5.01
C PHE A 71 -10.27 -4.26 5.19
N ASN A 72 -9.68 -5.43 5.02
CA ASN A 72 -10.35 -6.69 5.26
C ASN A 72 -10.11 -7.15 6.71
N VAL A 73 -11.08 -6.87 7.58
CA VAL A 73 -11.04 -7.23 9.01
C VAL A 73 -10.90 -8.74 9.23
N PHE A 74 -11.44 -9.58 8.34
CA PHE A 74 -11.36 -11.04 8.48
C PHE A 74 -9.95 -11.58 8.27
N HIS A 75 -9.16 -10.91 7.43
CA HIS A 75 -7.81 -11.33 7.05
C HIS A 75 -6.71 -10.40 7.60
N SER A 76 -7.09 -9.35 8.34
CA SER A 76 -6.19 -8.28 8.80
C SER A 76 -5.30 -7.74 7.67
N LEU A 77 -5.93 -7.47 6.51
CA LEU A 77 -5.25 -7.16 5.25
C LEU A 77 -5.72 -5.82 4.69
N TYR A 78 -4.79 -4.92 4.41
CA TYR A 78 -5.06 -3.68 3.68
C TYR A 78 -5.07 -3.95 2.18
N LEU A 79 -6.19 -3.62 1.54
CA LEU A 79 -6.38 -3.83 0.11
C LEU A 79 -6.23 -2.50 -0.62
N PHE A 80 -5.41 -2.48 -1.67
CA PHE A 80 -5.23 -1.30 -2.51
C PHE A 80 -5.82 -1.52 -3.89
N GLU A 81 -6.60 -0.54 -4.36
CA GLU A 81 -6.99 -0.45 -5.77
C GLU A 81 -6.34 0.77 -6.41
N ALA A 82 -6.09 0.68 -7.72
CA ALA A 82 -5.57 1.82 -8.46
C ALA A 82 -6.47 3.05 -8.24
N PRO A 83 -5.88 4.24 -8.01
CA PRO A 83 -6.67 5.45 -7.87
C PRO A 83 -7.48 5.64 -9.16
N LYS A 84 -8.78 5.88 -9.01
CA LYS A 84 -9.60 6.32 -10.15
C LYS A 84 -9.14 7.73 -10.50
N ASP A 85 -8.44 7.86 -11.62
CA ASP A 85 -8.22 9.14 -12.30
C ASP A 85 -9.57 9.75 -12.72
#